data_AF-A0AAJ5X7S7-F1
#
_entry.id   AF-A0AAJ5X7S7-F1
#
_cell.length_a   1.000
_cell.length_b   1.000
_cell.length_c   1.000
_cell.angle_alpha   90.00
_cell.angle_beta   90.00
_cell.angle_gamma   90.00
#
_symmetry.space_group_name_H-M   'P 1'
#
loop_
_entity.id
_entity.type
_entity.pdbx_description
1 polymer ?
#
loop_
_entity_poly.entity_id
_entity_poly.type
_entity_poly.pdbx_seq_one_letter_code
_entity_poly.pdbx_strand_id
1 'polypeptide(L)'
;MMVSSPPIVAIESDDPRYPRRLRTLLGKHAPKRLFVRGNLELLNEHAVSFCGARNASEKGVEAAVLCARTATKEHFVVTSGNARGVDRATHREALMEGGATILVLPEGIDHFRIAPELREVWDWARVLVLSQFEPHAVWRSYYAMDRNRTIMALSCAMIVVEAGEKGGTRAAGEDALRLSIPLFAVDYGFDEEVAPGNRELIKKGAKPLKRSRKTGEPNLAHLLRDAEQFCASVRTGLFDVKKVKEPRLL
;
A
#
# COMPACT_ATOMS: atom_id res chain seq x y z
N MET A 1 22.38 -20.46 0.78
CA MET A 1 21.39 -21.55 0.90
C MET A 1 20.08 -21.05 0.32
N MET A 2 19.50 -21.74 -0.68
CA MET A 2 18.16 -21.38 -1.15
C MET A 2 17.16 -21.69 -0.03
N VAL A 3 16.70 -20.66 0.69
CA VAL A 3 15.58 -20.79 1.62
C VAL A 3 14.38 -21.23 0.78
N SER A 4 13.84 -22.42 1.05
CA SER A 4 12.66 -22.92 0.36
C SER A 4 11.52 -21.92 0.56
N SER A 5 10.77 -21.63 -0.51
CA SER A 5 9.63 -20.71 -0.39
C SER A 5 8.59 -21.33 0.54
N PRO A 6 7.99 -20.55 1.47
CA PRO A 6 6.90 -21.02 2.30
C PRO A 6 5.73 -21.53 1.45
N PRO A 7 4.90 -22.46 1.98
CA PRO A 7 3.71 -22.91 1.28
C PRO A 7 2.71 -21.76 1.08
N ILE A 8 1.84 -21.91 0.08
CA ILE A 8 0.67 -21.05 -0.06
C ILE A 8 -0.38 -21.50 0.95
N VAL A 9 -0.98 -20.53 1.65
CA VAL A 9 -2.12 -20.75 2.54
C VAL A 9 -3.33 -20.00 1.98
N ALA A 10 -4.49 -20.66 1.95
CA ALA A 10 -5.76 -20.01 1.69
C ALA A 10 -6.41 -19.59 3.02
N ILE A 11 -6.88 -18.35 3.09
CA ILE A 11 -7.57 -17.78 4.24
C ILE A 11 -8.97 -17.34 3.77
N GLU A 12 -10.00 -18.02 4.24
CA GLU A 12 -11.39 -17.71 3.94
C GLU A 12 -11.90 -16.53 4.78
N SER A 13 -12.95 -15.85 4.31
CA SER A 13 -13.47 -14.65 4.98
C SER A 13 -14.05 -14.86 6.37
N ASP A 14 -14.27 -16.09 6.80
CA ASP A 14 -14.68 -16.51 8.15
C ASP A 14 -13.51 -17.03 9.01
N ASP A 15 -12.32 -17.20 8.44
CA ASP A 15 -11.12 -17.60 9.17
C ASP A 15 -10.69 -16.51 10.17
N PRO A 16 -10.32 -16.85 11.42
CA PRO A 16 -9.83 -15.88 12.41
C PRO A 16 -8.63 -15.04 11.94
N ARG A 17 -7.81 -15.57 11.03
CA ARG A 17 -6.64 -14.89 10.47
C ARG A 17 -7.01 -13.88 9.38
N TYR A 18 -8.26 -13.89 8.89
CA TYR A 18 -8.71 -12.94 7.88
C TYR A 18 -8.74 -11.52 8.45
N PRO A 19 -8.09 -10.52 7.80
CA PRO A 19 -8.03 -9.15 8.32
C PRO A 19 -9.42 -8.54 8.45
N ARG A 20 -9.88 -8.33 9.70
CA ARG A 20 -11.20 -7.75 9.99
C ARG A 20 -11.43 -6.40 9.29
N ARG A 21 -10.36 -5.60 9.14
CA ARG A 21 -10.40 -4.29 8.44
C ARG A 21 -10.85 -4.38 6.99
N LEU A 22 -10.56 -5.47 6.27
CA LEU A 22 -11.06 -5.66 4.92
C LEU A 22 -12.59 -5.74 4.90
N ARG A 23 -13.19 -6.49 5.84
CA ARG A 23 -14.66 -6.56 5.99
C ARG A 23 -15.24 -5.22 6.40
N THR A 24 -14.61 -4.53 7.37
CA THR A 24 -15.09 -3.23 7.86
C THR A 24 -15.10 -2.16 6.78
N LEU A 25 -14.03 -2.06 5.98
CA LEU A 25 -13.86 -0.99 5.00
C LEU A 25 -14.49 -1.31 3.63
N LEU A 26 -14.48 -2.57 3.20
CA LEU A 26 -14.96 -2.95 1.87
C LEU A 26 -16.35 -3.59 1.89
N GLY A 27 -16.85 -4.02 3.05
CA GLY A 27 -18.19 -4.61 3.20
C GLY A 27 -18.41 -5.79 2.23
N LYS A 28 -19.44 -5.69 1.40
CA LYS A 28 -19.77 -6.70 0.37
C LYS A 28 -18.67 -6.88 -0.70
N HIS A 29 -17.81 -5.88 -0.87
CA HIS A 29 -16.69 -5.88 -1.81
C HIS A 29 -15.40 -6.45 -1.22
N ALA A 30 -15.40 -6.86 0.05
CA ALA A 30 -14.25 -7.51 0.66
C ALA A 30 -13.96 -8.87 -0.04
N PRO A 31 -12.69 -9.19 -0.33
CA PRO A 31 -12.33 -10.49 -0.89
C PRO A 31 -12.86 -11.64 -0.04
N LYS A 32 -13.52 -12.64 -0.67
CA LYS A 32 -14.03 -13.81 0.06
C LYS A 32 -12.94 -14.76 0.52
N ARG A 33 -11.80 -14.74 -0.17
CA ARG A 33 -10.64 -15.58 0.06
C ARG A 33 -9.37 -14.79 -0.21
N LEU A 34 -8.33 -15.06 0.55
CA LEU A 34 -6.97 -14.58 0.32
C LEU A 34 -6.04 -15.77 0.17
N PHE A 35 -5.18 -15.75 -0.85
CA PHE A 35 -4.05 -16.65 -1.00
C PHE A 35 -2.80 -15.91 -0.55
N VAL A 36 -2.08 -16.48 0.40
CA VAL A 36 -0.95 -15.82 1.05
C VAL A 36 0.27 -16.74 1.13
N ARG A 37 1.46 -16.13 1.11
CA ARG A 37 2.75 -16.83 1.27
C ARG A 37 3.73 -15.93 2.02
N GLY A 38 4.39 -16.45 3.05
CA GLY A 38 5.34 -15.69 3.87
C GLY A 38 4.87 -15.50 5.32
N ASN A 39 5.25 -14.39 5.93
CA ASN A 39 4.90 -14.09 7.32
C ASN A 39 3.44 -13.61 7.46
N LEU A 40 2.57 -14.49 7.97
CA LEU A 40 1.13 -14.22 8.13
C LEU A 40 0.82 -13.16 9.21
N GLU A 41 1.71 -12.96 10.18
CA GLU A 41 1.50 -11.99 11.27
C GLU A 41 1.33 -10.56 10.72
N LEU A 42 1.97 -10.27 9.58
CA LEU A 42 1.89 -8.96 8.92
C LEU A 42 0.46 -8.56 8.52
N LEU A 43 -0.47 -9.52 8.39
CA LEU A 43 -1.87 -9.23 8.05
C LEU A 43 -2.59 -8.34 9.07
N ASN A 44 -2.14 -8.34 10.33
CA ASN A 44 -2.77 -7.60 11.42
C ASN A 44 -1.93 -6.41 11.92
N GLU A 45 -0.74 -6.22 11.37
CA GLU A 45 0.16 -5.13 11.71
C GLU A 45 -0.32 -3.78 11.18
N HIS A 46 0.28 -2.69 11.69
CA HIS A 46 0.00 -1.35 11.18
C HIS A 46 0.76 -1.16 9.88
N ALA A 47 0.04 -1.25 8.76
CA ALA A 47 0.62 -1.03 7.45
C ALA A 47 0.38 0.41 6.94
N VAL A 48 1.29 0.90 6.11
CA VAL A 48 1.05 2.07 5.26
C VAL A 48 1.21 1.67 3.80
N SER A 49 0.24 2.07 2.99
CA SER A 49 0.22 1.73 1.57
C SER A 49 0.94 2.76 0.73
N PHE A 50 1.65 2.30 -0.30
CA PHE A 50 2.29 3.15 -1.30
C PHE A 50 1.73 2.86 -2.68
N CYS A 51 1.57 3.90 -3.48
CA CYS A 51 1.26 3.79 -4.90
C CYS A 51 1.93 4.90 -5.69
N GLY A 52 2.37 4.58 -6.91
CA GLY A 52 2.97 5.56 -7.79
C GLY A 52 3.12 5.08 -9.23
N ALA A 53 3.79 5.89 -10.04
CA ALA A 53 4.04 5.60 -11.44
C ALA A 53 4.96 4.38 -11.61
N ARG A 54 4.67 3.57 -12.64
CA ARG A 54 5.52 2.44 -13.03
C ARG A 54 6.87 2.86 -13.60
N ASN A 55 6.87 4.02 -14.25
CA ASN A 55 8.04 4.72 -14.76
C ASN A 55 8.14 6.04 -14.00
N ALA A 56 8.50 5.93 -12.72
CA ALA A 56 8.62 7.09 -11.85
C ALA A 56 9.87 7.90 -12.21
N SER A 57 9.76 9.21 -12.06
CA SER A 57 10.93 10.10 -12.12
C SER A 57 11.95 9.76 -11.02
N GLU A 58 13.20 10.22 -11.18
CA GLU A 58 14.24 10.05 -10.16
C GLU A 58 13.82 10.62 -8.80
N LYS A 59 13.22 11.81 -8.81
CA LYS A 59 12.64 12.42 -7.59
C LYS A 59 11.48 11.62 -7.00
N GLY A 60 10.67 10.98 -7.85
CA GLY A 60 9.60 10.09 -7.39
C GLY A 60 10.16 8.85 -6.69
N VAL A 61 11.26 8.30 -7.21
CA VAL A 61 11.98 7.20 -6.55
C VAL A 61 12.62 7.68 -5.24
N GLU A 62 13.27 8.85 -5.21
CA GLU A 62 13.83 9.43 -3.99
C GLU A 62 12.76 9.64 -2.91
N ALA A 63 11.62 10.23 -3.29
CA ALA A 63 10.49 10.44 -2.38
C ALA A 63 9.91 9.11 -1.86
N ALA A 64 9.78 8.10 -2.73
CA ALA A 64 9.35 6.76 -2.35
C ALA A 64 10.27 6.16 -1.28
N VAL A 65 11.58 6.25 -1.49
CA VAL A 65 12.62 5.77 -0.57
C VAL A 65 12.54 6.50 0.77
N LEU A 66 12.55 7.84 0.77
CA LEU A 66 12.50 8.62 2.02
C LEU A 66 11.23 8.33 2.83
N CYS A 67 10.08 8.22 2.17
CA CYS A 67 8.82 7.92 2.83
C CYS A 67 8.77 6.48 3.37
N ALA A 68 9.25 5.49 2.61
CA ALA A 68 9.29 4.09 3.04
C ALA A 68 10.26 3.90 4.23
N ARG A 69 11.43 4.55 4.20
CA ARG A 69 12.37 4.60 5.31
C ARG A 69 11.73 5.18 6.57
N THR A 70 11.07 6.33 6.42
CA THR A 70 10.40 6.99 7.56
C THR A 70 9.29 6.11 8.13
N ALA A 71 8.43 5.52 7.28
CA ALA A 71 7.38 4.61 7.73
C ALA A 71 7.97 3.40 8.47
N THR A 72 9.06 2.83 7.97
CA THR A 72 9.74 1.69 8.60
C THR A 72 10.31 2.04 9.97
N LYS A 73 10.94 3.22 10.10
CA LYS A 73 11.47 3.73 11.38
C LYS A 73 10.38 3.99 12.40
N GLU A 74 9.18 4.36 11.95
CA GLU A 74 7.99 4.50 12.78
C GLU A 74 7.24 3.15 12.96
N HIS A 75 7.90 2.02 12.67
CA HIS A 75 7.39 0.65 12.86
C HIS A 75 6.16 0.27 12.01
N PHE A 76 5.92 0.98 10.89
CA PHE A 76 4.88 0.58 9.94
C PHE A 76 5.38 -0.49 8.97
N VAL A 77 4.52 -1.44 8.66
CA VAL A 77 4.70 -2.38 7.55
C VAL A 77 4.42 -1.65 6.24
N VAL A 78 5.32 -1.79 5.25
CA VAL A 78 5.09 -1.20 3.92
C VAL A 78 4.22 -2.13 3.08
N THR A 79 3.12 -1.65 2.51
CA THR A 79 2.32 -2.46 1.56
C THR A 79 2.14 -1.79 0.21
N SER A 80 2.24 -2.57 -0.88
CA SER A 80 2.15 -2.01 -2.23
C SER A 80 1.90 -3.06 -3.32
N GLY A 81 2.01 -2.59 -4.57
CA GLY A 81 1.67 -3.21 -5.83
C GLY A 81 2.53 -4.35 -6.34
N ASN A 82 3.79 -4.38 -5.90
CA ASN A 82 4.90 -5.05 -6.60
C ASN A 82 5.10 -4.60 -8.08
N ALA A 83 4.51 -3.47 -8.51
CA ALA A 83 4.80 -2.93 -9.83
C ALA A 83 6.22 -2.35 -9.89
N ARG A 84 6.78 -2.23 -11.11
CA ARG A 84 8.04 -1.48 -11.30
C ARG A 84 7.88 -0.02 -10.83
N GLY A 85 9.00 0.65 -10.57
CA GLY A 85 8.98 2.05 -10.11
C GLY A 85 8.74 2.14 -8.60
N VAL A 86 7.77 2.98 -8.21
CA VAL A 86 7.51 3.33 -6.80
C VAL A 86 7.32 2.10 -5.92
N ASP A 87 6.46 1.16 -6.31
CA ASP A 87 6.11 0.04 -5.43
C ASP A 87 7.33 -0.80 -5.06
N ARG A 88 8.13 -1.23 -6.05
CA ARG A 88 9.38 -1.96 -5.79
C ARG A 88 10.40 -1.15 -5.02
N ALA A 89 10.52 0.15 -5.27
CA ALA A 89 11.42 1.02 -4.50
C ALA A 89 11.04 1.04 -3.01
N THR A 90 9.75 1.14 -2.70
CA THR A 90 9.27 1.11 -1.30
C THR A 90 9.45 -0.24 -0.63
N HIS A 91 9.15 -1.35 -1.33
CA HIS A 91 9.40 -2.69 -0.81
C HIS A 91 10.88 -2.93 -0.50
N ARG A 92 11.76 -2.51 -1.42
CA ARG A 92 13.21 -2.66 -1.27
C ARG A 92 13.71 -1.88 -0.07
N GLU A 93 13.33 -0.61 0.04
CA GLU A 93 13.77 0.26 1.14
C GLU A 93 13.30 -0.26 2.50
N ALA A 94 12.04 -0.68 2.61
CA ALA A 94 11.51 -1.25 3.84
C ALA A 94 12.34 -2.46 4.32
N LEU A 95 12.71 -3.34 3.38
CA LEU A 95 13.52 -4.52 3.69
C LEU A 95 14.98 -4.16 4.02
N MET A 96 15.56 -3.15 3.36
CA MET A 96 16.90 -2.66 3.66
C MET A 96 17.01 -2.08 5.07
N GLU A 97 15.98 -1.35 5.51
CA GLU A 97 15.92 -0.73 6.83
C GLU A 97 15.55 -1.74 7.95
N GLY A 98 15.51 -3.04 7.66
CA GLY A 98 15.17 -4.07 8.64
C GLY A 98 13.66 -4.22 8.90
N GLY A 99 12.81 -3.47 8.20
CA GLY A 99 11.36 -3.52 8.30
C GLY A 99 10.71 -4.70 7.56
N ALA A 100 9.38 -4.70 7.53
CA ALA A 100 8.58 -5.73 6.90
C ALA A 100 7.68 -5.16 5.79
N THR A 101 7.23 -6.04 4.88
CA THR A 101 6.44 -5.60 3.74
C THR A 101 5.41 -6.62 3.23
N ILE A 102 4.28 -6.11 2.72
CA ILE A 102 3.19 -6.91 2.13
C ILE A 102 3.06 -6.56 0.64
N LEU A 103 3.39 -7.51 -0.22
CA LEU A 103 3.21 -7.41 -1.66
C LEU A 103 1.83 -7.96 -2.01
N VAL A 104 0.92 -7.11 -2.46
CA VAL A 104 -0.36 -7.59 -2.97
C VAL A 104 -0.24 -7.79 -4.49
N LEU A 105 -0.88 -8.80 -5.08
CA LEU A 105 -0.70 -9.17 -6.48
C LEU A 105 -1.95 -8.88 -7.32
N PRO A 106 -1.78 -8.39 -8.57
CA PRO A 106 -2.87 -8.20 -9.54
C PRO A 106 -3.15 -9.47 -10.36
N GLU A 107 -2.73 -10.64 -9.86
CA GLU A 107 -2.77 -11.94 -10.51
C GLU A 107 -2.75 -13.05 -9.45
N GLY A 108 -2.92 -14.30 -9.87
CA GLY A 108 -2.84 -15.46 -9.01
C GLY A 108 -1.44 -15.66 -8.41
N ILE A 109 -1.38 -16.12 -7.16
CA ILE A 109 -0.14 -16.22 -6.39
C ILE A 109 0.90 -17.19 -6.99
N ASP A 110 0.49 -18.13 -7.85
CA ASP A 110 1.41 -19.08 -8.49
C ASP A 110 2.33 -18.40 -9.53
N HIS A 111 1.92 -17.23 -10.03
CA HIS A 111 2.71 -16.42 -10.96
C HIS A 111 3.78 -15.59 -10.25
N PHE A 112 3.72 -15.48 -8.91
CA PHE A 112 4.65 -14.65 -8.16
C PHE A 112 6.11 -15.10 -8.35
N ARG A 113 6.97 -14.15 -8.69
CA ARG A 113 8.42 -14.31 -8.69
C ARG A 113 9.06 -13.13 -7.98
N ILE A 114 10.10 -13.40 -7.19
CA ILE A 114 10.89 -12.35 -6.54
C ILE A 114 11.57 -11.51 -7.63
N ALA A 115 11.19 -10.23 -7.67
CA ALA A 115 11.76 -9.27 -8.62
C ALA A 115 13.27 -9.16 -8.41
N PRO A 116 14.09 -9.06 -9.48
CA PRO A 116 15.55 -8.98 -9.36
C PRO A 116 16.05 -7.96 -8.34
N GLU A 117 15.40 -6.80 -8.29
CA GLU A 117 15.74 -5.65 -7.45
C GLU A 117 15.52 -5.91 -5.95
N LEU A 118 14.72 -6.94 -5.60
CA LEU A 118 14.42 -7.31 -4.22
C LEU A 118 15.25 -8.51 -3.73
N ARG A 119 15.94 -9.24 -4.62
CA ARG A 119 16.56 -10.53 -4.28
C ARG A 119 17.58 -10.45 -3.16
N GLU A 120 18.40 -9.40 -3.16
CA GLU A 120 19.48 -9.23 -2.18
C GLU A 120 18.98 -8.90 -0.78
N VAL A 121 17.76 -8.37 -0.67
CA VAL A 121 17.17 -7.91 0.60
C VAL A 121 15.99 -8.77 1.03
N TRP A 122 15.66 -9.81 0.25
CA TRP A 122 14.48 -10.63 0.46
C TRP A 122 14.60 -11.50 1.70
N ASP A 123 13.58 -11.46 2.56
CA ASP A 123 13.51 -12.26 3.76
C ASP A 123 12.06 -12.69 4.02
N TRP A 124 11.79 -14.01 3.95
CA TRP A 124 10.45 -14.54 4.17
C TRP A 124 9.91 -14.32 5.59
N ALA A 125 10.78 -14.05 6.57
CA ALA A 125 10.34 -13.66 7.91
C ALA A 125 9.75 -12.25 7.97
N ARG A 126 10.08 -11.40 6.99
CA ARG A 126 9.66 -9.98 6.91
C ARG A 126 8.80 -9.69 5.68
N VAL A 127 8.45 -10.70 4.90
CA VAL A 127 7.66 -10.54 3.69
C VAL A 127 6.39 -11.38 3.72
N LEU A 128 5.29 -10.76 3.33
CA LEU A 128 4.05 -11.44 2.97
C LEU A 128 3.69 -11.13 1.51
N VAL A 129 3.40 -12.16 0.74
CA VAL A 129 2.83 -12.05 -0.60
C VAL A 129 1.36 -12.45 -0.52
N LEU A 130 0.49 -11.64 -1.10
CA LEU A 130 -0.97 -11.80 -1.01
C LEU A 130 -1.61 -11.66 -2.39
N SER A 131 -2.54 -12.55 -2.72
CA SER A 131 -3.47 -12.39 -3.84
C SER A 131 -4.89 -12.69 -3.41
N GLN A 132 -5.86 -11.95 -3.95
CA GLN A 132 -7.29 -12.23 -3.79
C GLN A 132 -7.86 -13.05 -4.97
N PHE A 133 -7.03 -13.36 -5.96
CA PHE A 133 -7.44 -14.06 -7.18
C PHE A 133 -7.04 -15.52 -7.10
N GLU A 134 -7.77 -16.39 -7.80
CA GLU A 134 -7.45 -17.82 -7.88
C GLU A 134 -5.96 -18.06 -8.23
N PRO A 135 -5.30 -19.11 -7.72
CA PRO A 135 -3.84 -19.22 -7.73
C PRO A 135 -3.20 -19.12 -9.12
N HIS A 136 -3.91 -19.61 -10.14
CA HIS A 136 -3.48 -19.62 -11.54
C HIS A 136 -4.02 -18.42 -12.37
N ALA A 137 -4.79 -17.52 -11.78
CA ALA A 137 -5.38 -16.38 -12.48
C ALA A 137 -4.30 -15.51 -13.13
N VAL A 138 -4.44 -15.23 -14.42
CA VAL A 138 -3.48 -14.42 -15.18
C VAL A 138 -3.65 -12.93 -14.88
N TRP A 139 -2.56 -12.17 -15.02
CA TRP A 139 -2.56 -10.72 -14.89
C TRP A 139 -3.62 -10.05 -15.77
N ARG A 140 -4.40 -9.13 -15.19
CA ARG A 140 -5.36 -8.29 -15.93
C ARG A 140 -5.36 -6.87 -15.37
N SER A 141 -5.61 -5.87 -16.22
CA SER A 141 -5.66 -4.47 -15.81
C SER A 141 -6.72 -4.21 -14.74
N TYR A 142 -7.92 -4.80 -14.88
CA TYR A 142 -8.98 -4.66 -13.88
C TYR A 142 -8.66 -5.38 -12.57
N TYR A 143 -7.92 -6.49 -12.57
CA TYR A 143 -7.40 -7.10 -11.34
C TYR A 143 -6.43 -6.16 -10.63
N ALA A 144 -5.58 -5.46 -11.36
CA ALA A 144 -4.69 -4.46 -10.78
C ALA A 144 -5.47 -3.32 -10.11
N MET A 145 -6.58 -2.88 -10.71
CA MET A 145 -7.41 -1.83 -10.14
C MET A 145 -8.23 -2.31 -8.95
N ASP A 146 -8.88 -3.47 -9.04
CA ASP A 146 -9.72 -4.03 -7.98
C ASP A 146 -8.90 -4.30 -6.71
N ARG A 147 -7.73 -4.90 -6.89
CA ARG A 147 -6.81 -5.20 -5.81
C ARG A 147 -6.37 -3.95 -5.03
N ASN A 148 -6.30 -2.77 -5.65
CA ASN A 148 -5.83 -1.56 -4.96
C ASN A 148 -6.66 -1.28 -3.70
N ARG A 149 -7.93 -1.67 -3.69
CA ARG A 149 -8.82 -1.61 -2.51
C ARG A 149 -8.32 -2.45 -1.37
N THR A 150 -7.82 -3.64 -1.66
CA THR A 150 -7.21 -4.53 -0.67
C THR A 150 -5.92 -3.92 -0.11
N ILE A 151 -5.08 -3.30 -0.95
CA ILE A 151 -3.87 -2.59 -0.46
C ILE A 151 -4.24 -1.49 0.54
N MET A 152 -5.16 -0.60 0.15
CA MET A 152 -5.53 0.53 1.01
C MET A 152 -6.30 0.07 2.25
N ALA A 153 -7.20 -0.92 2.13
CA ALA A 153 -7.97 -1.42 3.25
C ALA A 153 -7.16 -2.27 4.23
N LEU A 154 -5.98 -2.78 3.83
CA LEU A 154 -4.99 -3.34 4.74
C LEU A 154 -4.19 -2.27 5.50
N SER A 155 -4.31 -1.00 5.12
CA SER A 155 -3.44 0.08 5.59
C SER A 155 -4.12 1.10 6.50
N CYS A 156 -3.32 1.76 7.32
CA CYS A 156 -3.72 2.89 8.15
C CYS A 156 -3.77 4.21 7.39
N ALA A 157 -2.96 4.31 6.34
CA ALA A 157 -2.97 5.42 5.40
C ALA A 157 -2.48 4.95 4.02
N MET A 158 -2.70 5.80 3.02
CA MET A 158 -2.14 5.65 1.69
C MET A 158 -1.24 6.85 1.36
N ILE A 159 -0.08 6.56 0.77
CA ILE A 159 0.87 7.54 0.27
C ILE A 159 0.90 7.42 -1.26
N VAL A 160 0.47 8.48 -1.93
CA VAL A 160 0.61 8.62 -3.38
C VAL A 160 1.89 9.39 -3.66
N VAL A 161 2.87 8.70 -4.24
CA VAL A 161 4.19 9.28 -4.51
C VAL A 161 4.18 10.06 -5.81
N GLU A 162 3.77 9.42 -6.92
CA GLU A 162 3.76 10.08 -8.22
C GLU A 162 2.59 9.57 -9.06
N ALA A 163 1.61 10.44 -9.29
CA ALA A 163 0.45 10.16 -10.13
C ALA A 163 0.39 11.10 -11.34
N GLY A 164 0.22 10.52 -12.53
CA GLY A 164 -0.16 11.26 -13.73
C GLY A 164 -1.58 11.82 -13.62
N GLU A 165 -1.95 12.68 -14.57
CA GLU A 165 -3.27 13.32 -14.60
C GLU A 165 -4.41 12.27 -14.70
N LYS A 166 -4.19 11.16 -15.38
CA LYS A 166 -5.11 10.02 -15.45
C LYS A 166 -4.36 8.73 -15.11
N GLY A 167 -5.10 7.68 -14.75
CA GLY A 167 -4.55 6.34 -14.57
C GLY A 167 -4.79 5.74 -13.18
N GLY A 168 -4.25 4.54 -12.99
CA GLY A 168 -4.51 3.69 -11.82
C GLY A 168 -4.09 4.32 -10.49
N THR A 169 -2.97 5.03 -10.44
CA THR A 169 -2.48 5.69 -9.21
C THR A 169 -3.43 6.79 -8.73
N ARG A 170 -3.88 7.67 -9.64
CA ARG A 170 -4.88 8.71 -9.30
C ARG A 170 -6.19 8.07 -8.87
N ALA A 171 -6.66 7.05 -9.59
CA ALA A 171 -7.90 6.35 -9.25
C ALA A 171 -7.83 5.71 -7.86
N ALA A 172 -6.70 5.10 -7.51
CA ALA A 172 -6.49 4.52 -6.18
C ALA A 172 -6.51 5.59 -5.06
N GLY A 173 -5.89 6.75 -5.29
CA GLY A 173 -5.98 7.87 -4.34
C GLY A 173 -7.41 8.40 -4.19
N GLU A 174 -8.17 8.50 -5.28
CA GLU A 174 -9.59 8.89 -5.19
C GLU A 174 -10.43 7.85 -4.42
N ASP A 175 -10.15 6.56 -4.59
CA ASP A 175 -10.79 5.49 -3.84
C ASP A 175 -10.44 5.55 -2.35
N ALA A 176 -9.19 5.85 -1.98
CA ALA A 176 -8.81 6.04 -0.58
C ALA A 176 -9.62 7.18 0.09
N LEU A 177 -9.78 8.31 -0.60
CA LEU A 177 -10.63 9.41 -0.10
C LEU A 177 -12.10 8.99 0.05
N ARG A 178 -12.66 8.21 -0.88
CA ARG A 178 -14.03 7.69 -0.78
C ARG A 178 -14.20 6.76 0.42
N LEU A 179 -13.19 5.93 0.69
CA LEU A 179 -13.16 5.02 1.83
C LEU A 179 -12.83 5.71 3.15
N SER A 180 -12.65 7.04 3.16
CA SER A 180 -12.20 7.81 4.32
C SER A 180 -10.90 7.29 4.93
N ILE A 181 -10.05 6.64 4.12
CA ILE A 181 -8.71 6.23 4.50
C ILE A 181 -7.82 7.47 4.41
N PRO A 182 -7.02 7.80 5.46
CA PRO A 182 -6.08 8.90 5.40
C PRO A 182 -5.20 8.82 4.16
N LEU A 183 -5.24 9.87 3.34
CA LEU A 183 -4.48 9.96 2.09
C LEU A 183 -3.46 11.08 2.19
N PHE A 184 -2.21 10.71 1.94
CA PHE A 184 -1.09 11.63 1.80
C PHE A 184 -0.61 11.61 0.36
N ALA A 185 -0.39 12.78 -0.23
CA ALA A 185 0.14 12.91 -1.58
C ALA A 185 1.44 13.70 -1.52
N VAL A 186 2.49 13.17 -2.15
CA VAL A 186 3.80 13.84 -2.18
C VAL A 186 3.65 15.19 -2.90
N ASP A 187 4.04 16.21 -2.17
CA ASP A 187 4.20 17.58 -2.63
C ASP A 187 5.71 17.84 -2.65
N TYR A 188 6.29 17.71 -3.85
CA TYR A 188 7.74 17.84 -4.06
C TYR A 188 8.27 19.24 -3.65
N GLY A 189 7.40 20.25 -3.54
CA GLY A 189 7.78 21.58 -3.08
C GLY A 189 8.61 22.39 -4.09
N PHE A 190 9.67 23.01 -3.59
CA PHE A 190 9.86 24.46 -3.59
C PHE A 190 9.99 25.24 -4.91
N ASP A 191 10.36 24.59 -6.01
CA ASP A 191 10.47 25.19 -7.35
C ASP A 191 9.99 24.22 -8.45
N GLU A 192 9.36 23.11 -8.07
CA GLU A 192 9.10 21.99 -8.96
C GLU A 192 7.62 21.70 -9.13
N GLU A 193 7.25 21.28 -10.35
CA GLU A 193 5.89 20.85 -10.59
C GLU A 193 5.58 19.56 -9.81
N VAL A 194 4.68 19.70 -8.83
CA VAL A 194 3.94 18.60 -8.23
C VAL A 194 3.30 17.78 -9.36
N ALA A 195 3.43 16.45 -9.29
CA ALA A 195 2.83 15.57 -10.27
C ALA A 195 1.31 15.89 -10.40
N PRO A 196 0.77 15.99 -11.64
CA PRO A 196 -0.57 16.54 -11.85
C PRO A 196 -1.65 15.76 -11.11
N GLY A 197 -1.53 14.44 -11.00
CA GLY A 197 -2.43 13.61 -10.22
C GLY A 197 -2.34 13.89 -8.71
N ASN A 198 -1.14 14.10 -8.17
CA ASN A 198 -0.95 14.45 -6.76
C ASN A 198 -1.61 15.79 -6.44
N ARG A 199 -1.40 16.81 -7.29
CA ARG A 199 -2.02 18.13 -7.15
C ARG A 199 -3.55 18.02 -7.08
N GLU A 200 -4.14 17.22 -7.96
CA GLU A 200 -5.59 16.99 -7.98
C GLU A 200 -6.09 16.24 -6.74
N LEU A 201 -5.33 15.27 -6.22
CA LEU A 201 -5.67 14.58 -4.98
C LEU A 201 -5.61 15.53 -3.77
N ILE A 202 -4.62 16.41 -3.71
CA ILE A 202 -4.50 17.44 -2.66
C ILE A 202 -5.71 18.37 -2.68
N LYS A 203 -6.11 18.87 -3.86
CA LYS A 203 -7.35 19.67 -4.00
C LYS A 203 -8.61 18.93 -3.53
N LYS A 204 -8.63 17.61 -3.65
CA LYS A 204 -9.74 16.74 -3.23
C LYS A 204 -9.69 16.34 -1.74
N GLY A 205 -8.67 16.77 -0.99
CA GLY A 205 -8.58 16.57 0.45
C GLY A 205 -7.45 15.63 0.91
N ALA A 206 -6.55 15.19 0.03
CA ALA A 206 -5.31 14.55 0.46
C ALA A 206 -4.44 15.54 1.24
N LYS A 207 -3.84 15.12 2.36
CA LYS A 207 -2.88 15.97 3.07
C LYS A 207 -1.55 16.00 2.28
N PRO A 208 -0.96 17.18 2.04
CA PRO A 208 0.31 17.27 1.34
C PRO A 208 1.45 16.71 2.22
N LEU A 209 2.22 15.77 1.66
CA LEU A 209 3.44 15.24 2.26
C LEU A 209 4.60 16.07 1.72
N LYS A 210 5.19 16.89 2.58
CA LYS A 210 6.21 17.89 2.23
C LYS A 210 7.56 17.49 2.78
N ARG A 211 8.61 17.87 2.05
CA ARG A 211 10.00 17.73 2.47
C ARG A 211 10.46 18.98 3.23
N SER A 212 11.17 18.79 4.33
CA SER A 212 11.83 19.87 5.08
C SER A 212 13.04 20.41 4.30
N ARG A 213 13.13 21.74 4.11
CA ARG A 213 14.35 22.36 3.53
C ARG A 213 15.59 22.17 4.40
N LYS A 214 15.40 22.12 5.73
CA LYS A 214 16.50 22.08 6.68
C LYS A 214 17.10 20.69 6.81
N THR A 215 16.25 19.66 6.82
CA THR A 215 16.66 18.28 7.13
C THR A 215 16.57 17.36 5.93
N GLY A 216 15.85 17.73 4.87
CA GLY A 216 15.57 16.83 3.76
C GLY A 216 14.57 15.72 4.09
N GLU A 217 14.09 15.62 5.33
CA GLU A 217 13.16 14.58 5.77
C GLU A 217 11.70 14.94 5.45
N PRO A 218 10.84 13.95 5.15
CA PRO A 218 9.41 14.19 4.97
C PRO A 218 8.73 14.48 6.32
N ASN A 219 7.66 15.27 6.31
CA ASN A 219 6.78 15.48 7.48
C ASN A 219 5.93 14.25 7.85
N LEU A 220 6.32 13.06 7.39
CA LEU A 220 5.52 11.84 7.44
C LEU A 220 5.35 11.30 8.86
N ALA A 221 6.36 11.34 9.73
CA ALA A 221 6.25 10.82 11.10
C ALA A 221 5.09 11.47 11.89
N HIS A 222 4.84 12.76 11.67
CA HIS A 222 3.68 13.43 12.27
C HIS A 222 2.36 12.95 11.68
N LEU A 223 2.30 12.79 10.35
CA LEU A 223 1.11 12.34 9.63
C LEU A 223 0.75 10.88 9.97
N LEU A 224 1.74 10.04 10.27
CA LEU A 224 1.53 8.65 10.67
C LEU A 224 0.82 8.52 12.02
N ARG A 225 1.00 9.47 12.96
CA ARG A 225 0.23 9.50 14.21
C ARG A 225 -1.28 9.61 13.96
N ASP A 226 -1.68 10.39 12.96
CA ASP A 226 -3.08 10.48 12.55
C ASP A 226 -3.58 9.15 11.92
N ALA A 227 -2.69 8.45 11.21
CA ALA A 227 -2.99 7.16 10.60
C ALA A 227 -3.22 6.06 11.66
N GLU A 228 -2.44 6.05 12.74
CA GLU A 228 -2.64 5.12 13.87
C GLU A 228 -4.02 5.29 14.50
N GLN A 229 -4.47 6.53 14.70
CA GLN A 229 -5.80 6.84 15.25
C GLN A 229 -6.91 6.30 14.34
N PHE A 230 -6.77 6.44 13.02
CA PHE A 230 -7.70 5.83 12.06
C PHE A 230 -7.74 4.31 12.24
N CYS A 231 -6.58 3.63 12.24
CA CYS A 231 -6.49 2.18 12.42
C CYS A 231 -7.04 1.70 13.77
N ALA A 232 -6.87 2.48 14.84
CA ALA A 232 -7.47 2.21 16.14
C ALA A 232 -9.01 2.31 16.08
N SER A 233 -9.55 3.33 15.42
CA SER A 233 -11.01 3.50 15.26
C SER A 233 -11.65 2.34 14.48
N VAL A 234 -10.99 1.86 13.42
CA VAL A 234 -11.47 0.72 12.61
C VAL A 234 -11.47 -0.57 13.42
N ARG A 235 -10.43 -0.80 14.23
CA ARG A 235 -10.32 -2.00 15.09
C ARG A 235 -11.33 -2.02 16.24
N THR A 236 -11.56 -0.87 16.85
CA THR A 236 -12.48 -0.71 17.99
C THR A 236 -13.95 -0.58 17.59
N GLY A 237 -14.25 -0.51 16.29
CA GLY A 237 -15.63 -0.33 15.79
C GLY A 237 -16.17 1.09 15.95
N LEU A 238 -15.32 2.05 16.35
CA LEU A 238 -15.65 3.47 16.46
C LEU A 238 -15.61 4.19 15.11
N PHE A 239 -15.05 3.56 14.08
CA PHE A 239 -15.06 4.08 12.72
C PHE A 239 -16.48 4.11 12.16
N ASP A 240 -16.95 5.30 11.80
CA ASP A 240 -18.28 5.51 11.21
C ASP A 240 -18.30 5.06 9.75
N VAL A 241 -18.69 3.81 9.53
CA VAL A 241 -18.81 3.20 8.19
C VAL A 241 -19.81 3.96 7.31
N LYS A 242 -20.75 4.74 7.87
CA LYS A 242 -21.69 5.55 7.07
C LYS A 242 -20.99 6.69 6.32
N LYS A 243 -19.77 7.08 6.73
CA LYS A 243 -18.94 8.07 6.03
C LYS A 243 -18.22 7.48 4.80
N VAL A 244 -18.14 6.15 4.70
CA VAL A 244 -17.58 5.45 3.54
C VAL A 244 -18.54 5.59 2.36
N LYS A 245 -18.05 6.19 1.27
CA LYS A 245 -18.78 6.20 -0.01
C LYS A 245 -18.49 4.91 -0.77
N GLU A 246 -19.48 4.37 -1.49
CA GLU A 246 -19.25 3.17 -2.30
C GLU A 246 -18.06 3.37 -3.26
N PRO A 247 -17.16 2.39 -3.36
CA PRO A 247 -16.05 2.46 -4.29
C PRO A 247 -16.57 2.40 -5.73
N ARG A 248 -15.85 2.99 -6.69
CA ARG A 248 -16.26 2.97 -8.12
C ARG A 248 -16.30 1.53 -8.65
N LEU A 249 -17.46 0.95 -8.89
CA LEU A 249 -17.53 -0.31 -9.63
C LEU A 249 -16.86 -0.11 -11.01
N LEU A 250 -15.97 -1.05 -11.37
CA LEU A 250 -15.34 -1.12 -12.68
C LEU A 250 -16.17 -1.98 -13.61
#